data_AF-A0A1I5XRK4-F1
#
_entry.id   AF-A0A1I5XRK4-F1
#
_cell.length_a   1.000
_cell.length_b   1.000
_cell.length_c   1.000
_cell.angle_alpha   90.00
_cell.angle_beta   90.00
_cell.angle_gamma   90.00
#
_symmetry.space_group_name_H-M   'P 1'
#
loop_
_entity.id
_entity.type
_entity.pdbx_description
1 polymer ?
#
loop_
_entity_poly.entity_id
_entity_poly.type
_entity_poly.pdbx_seq_one_letter_code
_entity_poly.pdbx_strand_id
1 'polypeptide(L)'
;MDLLDTLVDKGLRREPPTRDEALAVLGTRDDDLLEVVAAAGEVRRHWFGRRVKLNYLVNLKSGLCPEDCSYCSQRLGSKADVLTYTWLKPDEAAAAAEAGVAGGAKRVCLVASGRGPTGRDVERVADTIAAIKKQNEDVEICACLGLLSDGQAARLREAGAHAYNHNLNTAEAVYADICTTHDFTDRVASVQKSKAEGLSACSGLIAGMGESDSDLVDVVFALRELDVDSVPVNFLIPFKGTPMAEDWALTPQRCLRILAMVRFVCPDVEVRLAGGREIHLRTLQPLALHVVNSIFLGDYLTSEGQAGKADLDMIADAGFEVEQTDTTTLPEHRSGEHARADLVAMRHRGAGTDLPPNA
;
A
#
# COMPACT_ATOMS: atom_id res chain seq x y z
N MET A 1 -18.22 -20.12 -12.56
CA MET A 1 -19.16 -20.23 -11.42
C MET A 1 -18.53 -20.99 -10.26
N ASP A 2 -18.40 -22.33 -10.27
CA ASP A 2 -17.90 -23.12 -9.10
C ASP A 2 -16.59 -22.60 -8.45
N LEU A 3 -15.58 -22.23 -9.26
CA LEU A 3 -14.34 -21.62 -8.76
C LEU A 3 -14.59 -20.29 -8.03
N LEU A 4 -15.36 -19.38 -8.62
CA LEU A 4 -15.55 -18.04 -8.08
C LEU A 4 -16.42 -18.09 -6.81
N ASP A 5 -17.45 -18.92 -6.81
CA ASP A 5 -18.30 -19.14 -5.63
C ASP A 5 -17.46 -19.69 -4.45
N THR A 6 -16.59 -20.67 -4.73
CA THR A 6 -15.64 -21.19 -3.74
C THR A 6 -14.69 -20.12 -3.20
N LEU A 7 -14.16 -19.27 -4.08
CA LEU A 7 -13.25 -18.18 -3.70
C LEU A 7 -13.94 -17.08 -2.87
N VAL A 8 -15.20 -16.77 -3.20
CA VAL A 8 -16.03 -15.87 -2.39
C VAL A 8 -16.22 -16.46 -1.00
N ASP A 9 -16.69 -17.70 -0.89
CA ASP A 9 -16.94 -18.36 0.40
C ASP A 9 -15.68 -18.45 1.28
N LYS A 10 -14.52 -18.71 0.68
CA LYS A 10 -13.23 -18.67 1.38
C LYS A 10 -12.86 -17.27 1.82
N GLY A 11 -12.96 -16.28 0.92
CA GLY A 11 -12.64 -14.88 1.20
C GLY A 11 -13.50 -14.29 2.32
N LEU A 12 -14.79 -14.61 2.37
CA LEU A 12 -15.71 -14.21 3.44
C LEU A 12 -15.34 -14.84 4.79
N ARG A 13 -14.77 -16.05 4.79
CA ARG A 13 -14.32 -16.77 6.00
C ARG A 13 -12.85 -16.54 6.33
N ARG A 14 -12.16 -15.65 5.60
CA ARG A 14 -10.70 -15.40 5.68
C ARG A 14 -9.84 -16.65 5.44
N GLU A 15 -10.40 -17.68 4.81
CA GLU A 15 -9.66 -18.89 4.45
C GLU A 15 -8.82 -18.62 3.20
N PRO A 16 -7.55 -19.06 3.17
CA PRO A 16 -6.72 -18.89 1.98
C PRO A 16 -7.24 -19.76 0.82
N PRO A 17 -7.25 -19.25 -0.42
CA PRO A 17 -7.36 -20.13 -1.58
C PRO A 17 -6.15 -21.06 -1.68
N THR A 18 -6.28 -22.13 -2.44
CA THR A 18 -5.10 -22.92 -2.85
C THR A 18 -4.31 -22.16 -3.91
N ARG A 19 -3.06 -22.55 -4.14
CA ARG A 19 -2.24 -21.99 -5.23
C ARG A 19 -2.90 -22.20 -6.58
N ASP A 20 -3.44 -23.40 -6.84
CA ASP A 20 -4.12 -23.72 -8.09
C ASP A 20 -5.37 -22.87 -8.31
N GLU A 21 -6.14 -22.58 -7.25
CA GLU A 21 -7.29 -21.68 -7.33
C GLU A 21 -6.86 -20.24 -7.66
N ALA A 22 -5.79 -19.74 -7.03
CA ALA A 22 -5.26 -18.41 -7.31
C ALA A 22 -4.72 -18.29 -8.75
N LEU A 23 -4.02 -19.32 -9.23
CA LEU A 23 -3.58 -19.43 -10.63
C LEU A 23 -4.78 -19.49 -11.59
N ALA A 24 -5.82 -20.23 -11.23
CA ALA A 24 -7.03 -20.36 -12.04
C ALA A 24 -7.74 -19.01 -12.23
N VAL A 25 -7.72 -18.11 -11.23
CA VAL A 25 -8.23 -16.72 -11.39
C VAL A 25 -7.49 -16.00 -12.51
N LEU A 26 -6.16 -16.08 -12.52
CA LEU A 26 -5.33 -15.43 -13.53
C LEU A 26 -5.54 -16.01 -14.94
N GLY A 27 -5.89 -17.30 -15.02
CA GLY A 27 -6.19 -18.03 -16.26
C GLY A 27 -7.66 -18.04 -16.71
N THR A 28 -8.56 -17.29 -16.04
CA THR A 28 -9.97 -17.16 -16.47
C THR A 28 -10.09 -16.51 -17.85
N ARG A 29 -11.17 -16.79 -18.60
CA ARG A 29 -11.37 -16.24 -19.95
C ARG A 29 -11.77 -14.77 -19.92
N ASP A 30 -11.57 -14.06 -21.03
CA ASP A 30 -11.98 -12.66 -21.20
C ASP A 30 -13.47 -12.45 -21.00
N ASP A 31 -14.30 -13.37 -21.48
CA ASP A 31 -15.76 -13.34 -21.28
C ASP A 31 -16.16 -13.42 -19.79
N ASP A 32 -15.31 -14.01 -18.94
CA ASP A 32 -15.59 -14.22 -17.51
C ASP A 32 -15.16 -13.02 -16.63
N LEU A 33 -14.53 -11.99 -17.22
CA LEU A 33 -13.89 -10.91 -16.45
C LEU A 33 -14.84 -10.20 -15.48
N LEU A 34 -16.07 -9.91 -15.92
CA LEU A 34 -17.05 -9.23 -15.07
C LEU A 34 -17.53 -10.11 -13.91
N GLU A 35 -17.59 -11.43 -14.09
CA GLU A 35 -17.87 -12.37 -13.01
C GLU A 35 -16.74 -12.37 -11.99
N VAL A 36 -15.48 -12.36 -12.45
CA VAL A 36 -14.30 -12.26 -11.56
C VAL A 36 -14.33 -10.98 -10.73
N VAL A 37 -14.62 -9.84 -11.36
CA VAL A 37 -14.73 -8.53 -10.67
C VAL A 37 -15.89 -8.53 -9.69
N ALA A 38 -17.05 -9.09 -10.06
CA ALA A 38 -18.21 -9.17 -9.19
C ALA A 38 -17.91 -10.00 -7.94
N ALA A 39 -17.33 -11.20 -8.10
CA ALA A 39 -16.95 -12.11 -7.04
C ALA A 39 -15.91 -11.49 -6.08
N ALA A 40 -14.82 -10.93 -6.62
CA ALA A 40 -13.84 -10.23 -5.78
C ALA A 40 -14.46 -9.02 -5.07
N GLY A 41 -15.44 -8.38 -5.70
CA GLY A 41 -16.18 -7.27 -5.13
C GLY A 41 -17.10 -7.65 -3.97
N GLU A 42 -17.63 -8.88 -3.93
CA GLU A 42 -18.36 -9.38 -2.76
C GLU A 42 -17.46 -9.50 -1.55
N VAL A 43 -16.28 -10.10 -1.71
CA VAL A 43 -15.26 -10.20 -0.66
C VAL A 43 -14.83 -8.81 -0.19
N ARG A 44 -14.53 -7.90 -1.13
CA ARG A 44 -14.16 -6.51 -0.81
C ARG A 44 -15.25 -5.80 -0.01
N ARG A 45 -16.52 -5.92 -0.41
CA ARG A 45 -17.65 -5.26 0.28
C ARG A 45 -17.88 -5.83 1.68
N HIS A 46 -17.66 -7.13 1.86
CA HIS A 46 -17.78 -7.75 3.18
C HIS A 46 -16.81 -7.13 4.19
N TRP A 47 -15.54 -6.94 3.81
CA TRP A 47 -14.51 -6.44 4.73
C TRP A 47 -14.41 -4.91 4.79
N PHE A 48 -14.67 -4.20 3.70
CA PHE A 48 -14.40 -2.75 3.58
C PHE A 48 -15.64 -1.91 3.20
N GLY A 49 -16.79 -2.54 2.98
CA GLY A 49 -18.02 -1.84 2.61
C GLY A 49 -17.89 -1.13 1.27
N ARG A 50 -18.23 0.17 1.22
CA ARG A 50 -18.10 1.04 0.03
C ARG A 50 -16.99 2.10 0.15
N ARG A 51 -16.16 2.00 1.19
CA ARG A 51 -15.11 2.99 1.47
C ARG A 51 -13.89 2.80 0.57
N VAL A 52 -13.28 3.91 0.18
CA VAL A 52 -12.00 3.98 -0.54
C VAL A 52 -11.05 4.85 0.27
N LYS A 53 -9.96 4.27 0.74
CA LYS A 53 -8.89 4.99 1.43
C LYS A 53 -7.99 5.72 0.44
N LEU A 54 -7.82 7.01 0.64
CA LEU A 54 -6.92 7.84 -0.16
C LEU A 54 -5.56 7.96 0.54
N ASN A 55 -4.50 7.73 -0.23
CA ASN A 55 -3.13 7.93 0.20
C ASN A 55 -2.48 9.00 -0.68
N TYR A 56 -1.70 9.89 -0.09
CA TYR A 56 -0.99 10.92 -0.82
C TYR A 56 0.51 10.79 -0.62
N LEU A 57 1.28 10.93 -1.69
CA LEU A 57 2.72 10.73 -1.66
C LEU A 57 3.44 12.08 -1.55
N VAL A 58 4.38 12.18 -0.61
CA VAL A 58 5.35 13.28 -0.54
C VAL A 58 6.73 12.70 -0.83
N ASN A 59 7.29 13.06 -1.99
CA ASN A 59 8.62 12.64 -2.42
C ASN A 59 9.69 13.51 -1.72
N LEU A 60 10.16 13.05 -0.56
CA LEU A 60 11.13 13.77 0.28
C LEU A 60 12.51 13.85 -0.35
N LYS A 61 12.89 12.85 -1.16
CA LYS A 61 14.18 12.77 -1.84
C LYS A 61 14.06 12.02 -3.16
N SER A 62 14.48 12.67 -4.24
CA SER A 62 14.30 12.20 -5.60
C SER A 62 15.62 12.05 -6.36
N GLY A 63 15.77 10.93 -7.06
CA GLY A 63 17.00 10.55 -7.76
C GLY A 63 18.12 10.11 -6.79
N LEU A 64 19.35 9.99 -7.27
CA LEU A 64 20.53 9.66 -6.46
C LEU A 64 20.39 8.34 -5.65
N CYS A 65 19.65 7.35 -6.17
CA CYS A 65 19.56 6.04 -5.54
C CYS A 65 20.80 5.19 -5.91
N PRO A 66 21.46 4.53 -4.94
CA PRO A 66 22.57 3.64 -5.23
C PRO A 66 22.13 2.25 -5.70
N GLU A 67 20.83 1.94 -5.60
CA GLU A 67 20.27 0.63 -5.93
C GLU A 67 20.04 0.47 -7.44
N ASP A 68 20.07 -0.77 -7.92
CA ASP A 68 20.08 -1.10 -9.34
C ASP A 68 18.76 -1.69 -9.87
N CYS A 69 17.65 -1.55 -9.12
CA CYS A 69 16.30 -2.02 -9.49
C CYS A 69 15.94 -1.71 -10.96
N SER A 70 15.82 -2.73 -11.80
CA SER A 70 15.66 -2.62 -13.27
C SER A 70 14.43 -1.84 -13.73
N TYR A 71 13.38 -1.80 -12.91
CA TYR A 71 12.13 -1.08 -13.18
C TYR A 71 12.15 0.40 -12.76
N CYS A 72 13.10 0.82 -11.92
CA CYS A 72 13.02 2.08 -11.21
C CYS A 72 13.68 3.22 -11.99
N SER A 73 12.95 4.31 -12.25
CA SER A 73 13.54 5.49 -12.93
C SER A 73 14.63 6.21 -12.13
N GLN A 74 14.72 5.95 -10.83
CA GLN A 74 15.72 6.55 -9.94
C GLN A 74 16.96 5.67 -9.73
N ARG A 75 17.02 4.48 -10.33
CA ARG A 75 18.11 3.50 -10.15
C ARG A 75 19.49 4.04 -10.52
N LEU A 76 20.52 3.39 -9.98
CA LEU A 76 21.91 3.60 -10.37
C LEU A 76 22.07 3.42 -11.88
N GLY A 77 22.62 4.44 -12.54
CA GLY A 77 22.84 4.44 -13.99
C GLY A 77 21.58 4.65 -14.84
N SER A 78 20.44 5.00 -14.26
CA SER A 78 19.25 5.42 -15.01
C SER A 78 19.55 6.63 -15.90
N LYS A 79 18.95 6.64 -17.09
CA LYS A 79 18.93 7.80 -18.00
C LYS A 79 17.55 8.47 -18.07
N ALA A 80 16.63 8.09 -17.18
CA ALA A 80 15.31 8.70 -17.11
C ALA A 80 15.44 10.18 -16.71
N ASP A 81 14.71 11.04 -17.40
CA ASP A 81 14.69 12.48 -17.14
C ASP A 81 13.75 12.78 -15.96
N VAL A 82 14.25 12.55 -14.75
CA VAL A 82 13.51 12.75 -13.49
C VAL A 82 14.07 13.93 -12.71
N LEU A 83 13.19 14.69 -12.07
CA LEU A 83 13.60 15.74 -11.14
C LEU A 83 14.46 15.14 -10.03
N THR A 84 15.66 15.69 -9.88
CA THR A 84 16.65 15.21 -8.91
C THR A 84 16.91 16.29 -7.87
N TYR A 85 16.73 15.95 -6.60
CA TYR A 85 16.99 16.83 -5.47
C TYR A 85 17.29 16.00 -4.22
N THR A 86 17.89 16.65 -3.22
CA THR A 86 18.24 15.96 -1.97
C THR A 86 17.02 15.88 -1.06
N TRP A 87 17.04 16.47 0.13
CA TRP A 87 15.90 16.41 1.04
C TRP A 87 15.07 17.68 0.96
N LEU A 88 13.75 17.51 0.87
CA LEU A 88 12.81 18.60 1.17
C LEU A 88 12.99 19.05 2.63
N LYS A 89 12.77 20.34 2.89
CA LYS A 89 12.68 20.83 4.27
C LYS A 89 11.38 20.36 4.92
N PRO A 90 11.33 20.18 6.25
CA PRO A 90 10.10 19.79 6.95
C PRO A 90 8.88 20.66 6.61
N ASP A 91 9.05 21.99 6.52
CA ASP A 91 7.94 22.90 6.19
C ASP A 91 7.46 22.75 4.73
N GLU A 92 8.37 22.49 3.79
CA GLU A 92 8.03 22.24 2.38
C GLU A 92 7.27 20.91 2.25
N ALA A 93 7.72 19.87 2.97
CA ALA A 93 7.03 18.58 3.03
C ALA A 93 5.66 18.68 3.71
N ALA A 94 5.53 19.50 4.75
CA ALA A 94 4.26 19.75 5.41
C ALA A 94 3.27 20.49 4.50
N ALA A 95 3.73 21.50 3.75
CA ALA A 95 2.91 22.18 2.75
C ALA A 95 2.46 21.23 1.62
N ALA A 96 3.34 20.32 1.18
CA ALA A 96 2.96 19.29 0.20
C ALA A 96 1.93 18.30 0.77
N ALA A 97 2.10 17.88 2.02
CA ALA A 97 1.16 17.00 2.73
C ALA A 97 -0.23 17.64 2.87
N GLU A 98 -0.29 18.94 3.20
CA GLU A 98 -1.53 19.71 3.32
C GLU A 98 -2.37 19.65 2.03
N ALA A 99 -1.75 19.72 0.85
CA ALA A 99 -2.46 19.60 -0.42
C ALA A 99 -3.16 18.24 -0.56
N GLY A 100 -2.50 17.16 -0.11
CA GLY A 100 -3.09 15.83 -0.07
C GLY A 100 -4.24 15.72 0.92
N VAL A 101 -4.05 16.23 2.15
CA VAL A 101 -5.09 16.20 3.20
C VAL A 101 -6.32 17.00 2.79
N ALA A 102 -6.13 18.20 2.23
CA ALA A 102 -7.22 19.00 1.68
C ALA A 102 -7.95 18.29 0.51
N GLY A 103 -7.26 17.38 -0.20
CA GLY A 103 -7.83 16.50 -1.21
C GLY A 103 -8.53 15.24 -0.67
N GLY A 104 -8.61 15.07 0.66
CA GLY A 104 -9.23 13.93 1.32
C GLY A 104 -8.28 12.76 1.58
N ALA A 105 -6.97 12.95 1.44
CA ALA A 105 -6.00 11.91 1.79
C ALA A 105 -6.02 11.64 3.29
N LYS A 106 -6.31 10.39 3.64
CA LYS A 106 -6.26 9.91 5.01
C LYS A 106 -4.84 9.63 5.49
N ARG A 107 -3.99 9.17 4.57
CA ARG A 107 -2.60 8.81 4.85
C ARG A 107 -1.65 9.56 3.95
N VAL A 108 -0.62 10.16 4.55
CA VAL A 108 0.52 10.75 3.85
C VAL A 108 1.70 9.78 3.88
N CYS A 109 2.18 9.40 2.71
CA CYS A 109 3.35 8.55 2.51
C CYS A 109 4.60 9.42 2.28
N LEU A 110 5.49 9.42 3.26
CA LEU A 110 6.79 10.09 3.22
C LEU A 110 7.83 9.18 2.58
N VAL A 111 8.20 9.47 1.35
CA VAL A 111 9.01 8.55 0.54
C VAL A 111 10.36 9.17 0.18
N ALA A 112 11.44 8.42 0.36
CA ALA A 112 12.78 8.86 0.00
C ALA A 112 13.51 7.81 -0.85
N SER A 113 14.23 8.28 -1.87
CA SER A 113 15.12 7.44 -2.66
C SER A 113 16.35 6.98 -1.85
N GLY A 114 16.78 5.74 -2.08
CA GLY A 114 17.97 5.19 -1.44
C GLY A 114 17.81 3.73 -1.05
N ARG A 115 18.90 3.15 -0.54
CA ARG A 115 18.91 1.78 -0.01
C ARG A 115 18.14 1.64 1.29
N GLY A 116 18.32 2.61 2.19
CA GLY A 116 17.80 2.63 3.56
C GLY A 116 18.20 3.95 4.23
N PRO A 117 17.50 4.37 5.30
CA PRO A 117 17.79 5.64 5.95
C PRO A 117 19.06 5.54 6.82
N THR A 118 19.84 6.62 6.89
CA THR A 118 20.81 6.81 7.97
C THR A 118 20.10 7.24 9.27
N GLY A 119 20.79 7.22 10.41
CA GLY A 119 20.24 7.75 11.66
C GLY A 119 19.79 9.21 11.56
N ARG A 120 20.51 10.02 10.78
CA ARG A 120 20.15 11.43 10.51
C ARG A 120 18.94 11.55 9.59
N ASP A 121 18.76 10.62 8.65
CA ASP A 121 17.55 10.61 7.81
C ASP A 121 16.30 10.28 8.63
N VAL A 122 16.42 9.38 9.62
CA VAL A 122 15.33 9.11 10.58
C VAL A 122 14.97 10.36 11.39
N GLU A 123 15.95 11.12 11.88
CA GLU A 123 15.72 12.41 12.58
C GLU A 123 15.01 13.43 11.68
N ARG A 124 15.44 13.58 10.43
CA ARG A 124 14.79 14.49 9.47
C ARG A 124 13.33 14.10 9.21
N VAL A 125 13.05 12.80 9.10
CA VAL A 125 11.69 12.31 8.92
C VAL A 125 10.87 12.53 10.19
N ALA A 126 11.45 12.38 11.37
CA ALA A 126 10.78 12.71 12.63
C ALA A 126 10.39 14.19 12.72
N ASP A 127 11.30 15.10 12.35
CA ASP A 127 11.00 16.55 12.28
C ASP A 127 9.89 16.83 11.26
N THR A 128 9.89 16.12 10.13
CA THR A 128 8.85 16.24 9.09
C THR A 128 7.50 15.73 9.59
N ILE A 129 7.46 14.60 10.29
CA ILE A 129 6.24 14.07 10.92
C ILE A 129 5.66 15.09 11.91
N ALA A 130 6.51 15.66 12.77
CA ALA A 130 6.09 16.68 13.72
C ALA A 130 5.51 17.93 13.02
N ALA A 131 6.14 18.39 11.94
CA ALA A 131 5.67 19.53 11.15
C ALA A 131 4.30 19.28 10.50
N ILE A 132 4.07 18.08 9.96
CA ILE A 132 2.79 17.68 9.37
C ILE A 132 1.71 17.58 10.44
N LYS A 133 1.99 16.86 11.54
CA LYS A 133 1.01 16.65 12.62
C LYS A 133 0.60 17.93 13.34
N LYS A 134 1.45 18.96 13.35
CA LYS A 134 1.11 20.29 13.87
C LYS A 134 -0.07 20.93 13.11
N GLN A 135 -0.23 20.62 11.83
CA GLN A 135 -1.29 21.16 10.97
C GLN A 135 -2.45 20.15 10.81
N ASN A 136 -2.13 18.86 10.84
CA ASN A 136 -3.07 17.76 10.60
C ASN A 136 -2.83 16.65 11.63
N GLU A 137 -3.38 16.78 12.85
CA GLU A 137 -3.11 15.85 13.95
C GLU A 137 -3.56 14.41 13.64
N ASP A 138 -4.70 14.28 12.95
CA ASP A 138 -5.36 12.99 12.68
C ASP A 138 -4.86 12.28 11.42
N VAL A 139 -3.93 12.88 10.67
CA VAL A 139 -3.44 12.26 9.43
C VAL A 139 -2.53 11.07 9.75
N GLU A 140 -2.77 9.95 9.08
CA GLU A 140 -1.86 8.82 9.17
C GLU A 140 -0.55 9.13 8.42
N ILE A 141 0.58 8.78 9.02
CA ILE A 141 1.89 8.92 8.38
C ILE A 141 2.47 7.54 8.08
N CYS A 142 2.89 7.34 6.83
CA CYS A 142 3.61 6.16 6.39
C CYS A 142 5.02 6.53 5.96
N ALA A 143 6.04 5.98 6.60
CA ALA A 143 7.42 6.15 6.16
C ALA A 143 7.79 5.10 5.10
N CYS A 144 8.53 5.52 4.06
CA CYS A 144 9.02 4.63 3.00
C CYS A 144 10.45 5.03 2.63
N LEU A 145 11.42 4.54 3.39
CA LEU A 145 12.80 5.03 3.37
C LEU A 145 13.82 3.98 2.89
N GLY A 146 13.35 2.81 2.45
CA GLY A 146 14.18 1.66 2.08
C GLY A 146 14.29 0.62 3.19
N LEU A 147 15.42 -0.07 3.24
CA LEU A 147 15.73 -1.16 4.17
C LEU A 147 16.03 -0.64 5.58
N LEU A 148 15.39 -1.23 6.58
CA LEU A 148 15.51 -0.80 7.98
C LEU A 148 16.66 -1.48 8.70
N SER A 149 17.50 -0.66 9.35
CA SER A 149 18.42 -1.11 10.40
C SER A 149 17.70 -1.22 11.74
N ASP A 150 18.31 -1.92 12.69
CA ASP A 150 17.73 -2.15 14.01
C ASP A 150 17.50 -0.82 14.76
N GLY A 151 16.38 -0.74 15.49
CA GLY A 151 15.97 0.47 16.22
C GLY A 151 15.41 1.61 15.37
N GLN A 152 15.55 1.58 14.04
CA GLN A 152 15.01 2.65 13.19
C GLN A 152 13.48 2.63 13.12
N ALA A 153 12.86 1.45 13.08
CA ALA A 153 11.41 1.31 13.12
C ALA A 153 10.81 1.87 14.42
N ALA A 154 11.39 1.54 15.58
CA ALA A 154 10.98 2.07 16.88
C ALA A 154 11.03 3.60 16.91
N ARG A 155 12.14 4.20 16.45
CA ARG A 155 12.29 5.66 16.37
C ARG A 155 11.26 6.32 15.47
N LEU A 156 10.93 5.70 14.33
CA LEU A 156 9.88 6.22 13.43
C LEU A 156 8.50 6.12 14.08
N ARG A 157 8.20 5.02 14.78
CA ARG A 157 6.95 4.86 15.55
C ARG A 157 6.84 5.91 16.66
N GLU A 158 7.89 6.11 17.45
CA GLU A 158 7.97 7.14 18.49
C GLU A 158 7.77 8.55 17.92
N ALA A 159 8.28 8.81 16.72
CA ALA A 159 8.07 10.09 16.03
C ALA A 159 6.63 10.29 15.54
N GLY A 160 5.79 9.26 15.56
CA GLY A 160 4.38 9.32 15.15
C GLY A 160 4.08 8.73 13.77
N ALA A 161 4.99 7.93 13.20
CA ALA A 161 4.67 7.11 12.04
C ALA A 161 3.66 6.02 12.43
N HIS A 162 2.66 5.81 11.59
CA HIS A 162 1.61 4.81 11.76
C HIS A 162 1.93 3.54 10.97
N ALA A 163 2.59 3.69 9.81
CA ALA A 163 2.91 2.60 8.91
C ALA A 163 4.34 2.72 8.36
N TYR A 164 4.88 1.58 7.90
CA TYR A 164 6.09 1.55 7.11
C TYR A 164 5.86 0.79 5.81
N ASN A 165 6.24 1.39 4.68
CA ASN A 165 6.14 0.75 3.38
C ASN A 165 7.47 0.12 2.97
N HIS A 166 7.45 -1.18 2.68
CA HIS A 166 8.55 -1.91 2.09
C HIS A 166 8.05 -3.10 1.26
N ASN A 167 7.91 -2.93 -0.06
CA ASN A 167 7.37 -3.95 -0.96
C ASN A 167 8.25 -5.21 -1.03
N LEU A 168 7.68 -6.36 -1.39
CA LEU A 168 8.45 -7.53 -1.83
C LEU A 168 8.78 -7.46 -3.33
N ASN A 169 8.03 -6.65 -4.09
CA ASN A 169 8.12 -6.44 -5.54
C ASN A 169 7.76 -7.66 -6.39
N THR A 170 8.43 -8.79 -6.22
CA THR A 170 8.22 -10.03 -6.99
C THR A 170 8.53 -11.27 -6.12
N ALA A 171 8.38 -12.47 -6.67
CA ALA A 171 8.72 -13.72 -5.98
C ALA A 171 10.22 -13.85 -5.74
N GLU A 172 10.59 -14.55 -4.66
CA GLU A 172 11.98 -14.80 -4.28
C GLU A 172 12.81 -15.42 -5.42
N ALA A 173 12.23 -16.40 -6.12
CA ALA A 173 12.92 -17.17 -7.17
C ALA A 173 13.41 -16.32 -8.35
N VAL A 174 12.73 -15.21 -8.65
CA VAL A 174 13.03 -14.31 -9.79
C VAL A 174 13.51 -12.93 -9.33
N TYR A 175 13.77 -12.75 -8.04
CA TYR A 175 14.14 -11.44 -7.49
C TYR A 175 15.47 -10.92 -8.07
N ALA A 176 16.43 -11.82 -8.31
CA ALA A 176 17.74 -11.47 -8.88
C ALA A 176 17.65 -10.93 -10.31
N ASP A 177 16.56 -11.19 -11.04
CA ASP A 177 16.36 -10.67 -12.40
C ASP A 177 16.03 -9.17 -12.39
N ILE A 178 15.48 -8.67 -11.28
CA ILE A 178 15.07 -7.26 -11.16
C ILE A 178 16.03 -6.40 -10.35
N CYS A 179 16.89 -6.98 -9.50
CA CYS A 179 17.78 -6.23 -8.61
C CYS A 179 18.92 -7.10 -8.07
N THR A 180 20.14 -6.55 -7.97
CA THR A 180 21.31 -7.26 -7.42
C THR A 180 21.92 -6.60 -6.17
N THR A 181 21.51 -5.37 -5.86
CA THR A 181 22.02 -4.58 -4.71
C THR A 181 21.40 -4.93 -3.35
N HIS A 182 20.29 -5.68 -3.38
CA HIS A 182 19.62 -6.30 -2.24
C HIS A 182 18.80 -7.49 -2.75
N ASP A 183 18.38 -8.36 -1.85
CA ASP A 183 17.60 -9.57 -2.19
C ASP A 183 16.19 -9.57 -1.56
N PHE A 184 15.46 -10.66 -1.77
CA PHE A 184 14.13 -10.84 -1.21
C PHE A 184 14.14 -10.94 0.33
N THR A 185 15.17 -11.55 0.91
CA THR A 185 15.31 -11.73 2.36
C THR A 185 15.51 -10.39 3.08
N ASP A 186 16.33 -9.50 2.51
CA ASP A 186 16.51 -8.12 2.97
C ASP A 186 15.15 -7.39 3.10
N ARG A 187 14.27 -7.58 2.11
CA ARG A 187 12.94 -6.97 2.07
C ARG A 187 12.01 -7.55 3.14
N VAL A 188 11.96 -8.87 3.23
CA VAL A 188 11.20 -9.59 4.26
C VAL A 188 11.62 -9.13 5.66
N ALA A 189 12.93 -9.07 5.92
CA ALA A 189 13.46 -8.63 7.21
C ALA A 189 13.02 -7.20 7.56
N SER A 190 13.00 -6.29 6.58
CA SER A 190 12.54 -4.91 6.80
C SER A 190 11.05 -4.84 7.13
N VAL A 191 10.21 -5.64 6.46
CA VAL A 191 8.78 -5.75 6.79
C VAL A 191 8.59 -6.27 8.22
N GLN A 192 9.28 -7.35 8.57
CA GLN A 192 9.21 -7.93 9.92
C GLN A 192 9.69 -6.96 11.01
N LYS A 193 10.77 -6.22 10.79
CA LYS A 193 11.25 -5.18 11.71
C LYS A 193 10.21 -4.10 11.94
N SER A 194 9.54 -3.63 10.88
CA SER A 194 8.50 -2.61 11.04
C SER A 194 7.32 -3.12 11.88
N LYS A 195 6.87 -4.35 11.62
CA LYS A 195 5.76 -4.98 12.34
C LYS A 195 6.09 -5.26 13.80
N ALA A 196 7.33 -5.70 14.08
CA ALA A 196 7.79 -5.97 15.45
C ALA A 196 7.72 -4.73 16.36
N GLU A 197 7.87 -3.53 15.78
CA GLU A 197 7.78 -2.24 16.50
C GLU A 197 6.37 -1.63 16.45
N GLY A 198 5.35 -2.40 16.04
CA GLY A 198 3.96 -1.96 16.03
C GLY A 198 3.59 -0.97 14.92
N LEU A 199 4.43 -0.80 13.91
CA LEU A 199 4.04 -0.08 12.69
C LEU A 199 3.16 -0.98 11.83
N SER A 200 2.11 -0.40 11.23
CA SER A 200 1.31 -1.09 10.24
C SER A 200 2.17 -1.43 9.03
N ALA A 201 2.30 -2.72 8.74
CA ALA A 201 3.16 -3.23 7.68
C ALA A 201 2.49 -3.03 6.32
N CYS A 202 3.09 -2.20 5.46
CA CYS A 202 2.65 -2.01 4.08
C CYS A 202 3.67 -2.65 3.14
N SER A 203 3.30 -3.71 2.44
CA SER A 203 4.18 -4.40 1.50
C SER A 203 3.38 -4.98 0.36
N GLY A 204 3.86 -4.77 -0.87
CA GLY A 204 3.17 -5.23 -2.06
C GLY A 204 4.11 -5.67 -3.16
N LEU A 205 3.59 -5.61 -4.39
CA LEU A 205 4.23 -6.14 -5.59
C LEU A 205 4.21 -5.13 -6.75
N ILE A 206 4.99 -5.43 -7.78
CA ILE A 206 4.95 -4.79 -9.09
C ILE A 206 4.64 -5.89 -10.10
N ALA A 207 3.55 -5.75 -10.83
CA ALA A 207 3.21 -6.67 -11.91
C ALA A 207 3.65 -6.10 -13.27
N GLY A 208 4.01 -6.97 -14.21
CA GLY A 208 4.43 -6.63 -15.56
C GLY A 208 5.94 -6.48 -15.76
N MET A 209 6.77 -6.98 -14.85
CA MET A 209 8.23 -6.98 -14.94
C MET A 209 8.81 -8.20 -15.70
N GLY A 210 7.95 -9.06 -16.24
CA GLY A 210 8.33 -10.30 -16.92
C GLY A 210 8.12 -11.56 -16.09
N GLU A 211 7.57 -11.42 -14.88
CA GLU A 211 7.22 -12.52 -14.00
C GLU A 211 6.09 -13.40 -14.57
N SER A 212 6.08 -14.69 -14.20
CA SER A 212 5.00 -15.60 -14.55
C SER A 212 3.80 -15.47 -13.61
N ASP A 213 2.67 -16.10 -13.98
CA ASP A 213 1.49 -16.21 -13.11
C ASP A 213 1.83 -16.90 -11.78
N SER A 214 2.75 -17.88 -11.80
CA SER A 214 3.23 -18.54 -10.59
C SER A 214 3.96 -17.55 -9.69
N ASP A 215 4.86 -16.73 -10.25
CA ASP A 215 5.63 -15.75 -9.49
C ASP A 215 4.71 -14.69 -8.84
N LEU A 216 3.65 -14.26 -9.56
CA LEU A 216 2.63 -13.38 -9.00
C LEU A 216 1.89 -14.03 -7.83
N VAL A 217 1.50 -15.29 -7.96
CA VAL A 217 0.86 -16.03 -6.87
C VAL A 217 1.84 -16.22 -5.70
N ASP A 218 3.10 -16.57 -5.97
CA ASP A 218 4.16 -16.75 -4.98
C ASP A 218 4.35 -15.51 -4.11
N VAL A 219 4.52 -14.32 -4.72
CA VAL A 219 4.72 -13.09 -3.94
C VAL A 219 3.48 -12.73 -3.11
N VAL A 220 2.27 -12.96 -3.62
CA VAL A 220 1.04 -12.63 -2.88
C VAL A 220 0.83 -13.58 -1.70
N PHE A 221 1.16 -14.87 -1.85
CA PHE A 221 1.16 -15.80 -0.73
C PHE A 221 2.22 -15.44 0.32
N ALA A 222 3.41 -15.00 -0.10
CA ALA A 222 4.44 -14.51 0.81
C ALA A 222 3.97 -13.26 1.58
N LEU A 223 3.30 -12.32 0.91
CA LEU A 223 2.69 -11.15 1.57
C LEU A 223 1.64 -11.54 2.61
N ARG A 224 0.81 -12.55 2.30
CA ARG A 224 -0.17 -13.09 3.26
C ARG A 224 0.52 -13.75 4.45
N GLU A 225 1.59 -14.50 4.23
CA GLU A 225 2.37 -15.15 5.29
C GLU A 225 3.05 -14.13 6.23
N LEU A 226 3.55 -13.02 5.68
CA LEU A 226 4.03 -11.89 6.49
C LEU A 226 2.91 -11.18 7.26
N ASP A 227 1.66 -11.47 6.94
CA ASP A 227 0.46 -10.92 7.57
C ASP A 227 0.51 -9.39 7.58
N VAL A 228 0.70 -8.83 6.39
CA VAL A 228 0.74 -7.37 6.17
C VAL A 228 -0.65 -6.77 6.26
N ASP A 229 -0.72 -5.49 6.62
CA ASP A 229 -1.97 -4.75 6.75
C ASP A 229 -2.41 -4.10 5.44
N SER A 230 -1.45 -3.80 4.57
CA SER A 230 -1.68 -3.13 3.29
C SER A 230 -0.83 -3.76 2.18
N VAL A 231 -1.49 -4.12 1.09
CA VAL A 231 -0.91 -4.68 -0.14
C VAL A 231 -1.08 -3.70 -1.30
N PRO A 232 -0.09 -2.82 -1.55
CA PRO A 232 -0.04 -2.04 -2.78
C PRO A 232 0.30 -2.89 -3.99
N VAL A 233 -0.61 -2.93 -4.95
CA VAL A 233 -0.40 -3.54 -6.27
C VAL A 233 0.00 -2.43 -7.23
N ASN A 234 1.27 -2.43 -7.61
CA ASN A 234 1.79 -1.56 -8.65
C ASN A 234 1.80 -2.33 -9.97
N PHE A 235 1.61 -1.62 -11.05
CA PHE A 235 1.88 -2.07 -12.40
C PHE A 235 3.15 -1.38 -12.89
N LEU A 236 4.01 -2.10 -13.61
CA LEU A 236 5.25 -1.56 -14.16
C LEU A 236 4.95 -0.28 -14.96
N ILE A 237 5.66 0.80 -14.65
CA ILE A 237 5.68 2.01 -15.46
C ILE A 237 6.97 1.98 -16.29
N PRO A 238 6.91 1.74 -17.62
CA PRO A 238 8.10 1.61 -18.45
C PRO A 238 8.76 2.99 -18.68
N PHE A 239 9.75 3.33 -17.85
CA PHE A 239 10.45 4.60 -17.97
C PHE A 239 11.57 4.52 -19.00
N LYS A 240 11.55 5.41 -20.00
CA LYS A 240 12.67 5.60 -20.93
C LYS A 240 13.96 5.85 -20.14
N GLY A 241 15.00 5.08 -20.44
CA GLY A 241 16.29 5.17 -19.75
C GLY A 241 16.47 4.18 -18.61
N THR A 242 15.50 3.30 -18.37
CA THR A 242 15.62 2.11 -17.53
C THR A 242 15.76 0.84 -18.41
N PRO A 243 16.29 -0.28 -17.86
CA PRO A 243 16.29 -1.57 -18.56
C PRO A 243 14.92 -2.04 -19.05
N MET A 244 13.84 -1.72 -18.32
CA MET A 244 12.47 -2.19 -18.59
C MET A 244 11.62 -1.15 -19.34
N ALA A 245 12.25 -0.26 -20.12
CA ALA A 245 11.57 0.85 -20.79
C ALA A 245 10.55 0.41 -21.88
N GLU A 246 10.71 -0.79 -22.42
CA GLU A 246 9.92 -1.29 -23.55
C GLU A 246 8.90 -2.37 -23.14
N ASP A 247 8.77 -2.66 -21.84
CA ASP A 247 7.94 -3.75 -21.33
C ASP A 247 6.48 -3.31 -21.12
N TRP A 248 5.65 -3.52 -22.15
CA TRP A 248 4.24 -3.12 -22.19
C TRP A 248 3.27 -4.32 -22.24
N ALA A 249 3.55 -5.37 -21.48
CA ALA A 249 2.81 -6.63 -21.55
C ALA A 249 1.42 -6.61 -20.88
N LEU A 250 1.14 -5.61 -20.03
CA LEU A 250 -0.10 -5.54 -19.28
C LEU A 250 -1.27 -4.99 -20.12
N THR A 251 -2.45 -5.57 -19.88
CA THR A 251 -3.73 -5.10 -20.41
C THR A 251 -4.68 -4.73 -19.26
N PRO A 252 -5.67 -3.86 -19.48
CA PRO A 252 -6.66 -3.53 -18.44
C PRO A 252 -7.33 -4.76 -17.81
N GLN A 253 -7.67 -5.77 -18.61
CA GLN A 253 -8.29 -7.00 -18.15
C GLN A 253 -7.33 -7.82 -17.27
N ARG A 254 -6.06 -7.93 -17.69
CA ARG A 254 -5.03 -8.62 -16.91
C ARG A 254 -4.81 -7.95 -15.56
N CYS A 255 -4.73 -6.62 -15.53
CA CYS A 255 -4.65 -5.84 -14.29
C CYS A 255 -5.81 -6.15 -13.34
N LEU A 256 -7.05 -6.19 -13.83
CA LEU A 256 -8.22 -6.53 -13.02
C LEU A 256 -8.15 -7.97 -12.46
N ARG A 257 -7.70 -8.96 -13.24
CA ARG A 257 -7.50 -10.33 -12.72
C ARG A 257 -6.42 -10.41 -11.65
N ILE A 258 -5.32 -9.67 -11.81
CA ILE A 258 -4.25 -9.60 -10.78
C ILE A 258 -4.81 -9.00 -9.48
N LEU A 259 -5.55 -7.89 -9.56
CA LEU A 259 -6.18 -7.28 -8.40
C LEU A 259 -7.18 -8.23 -7.73
N ALA A 260 -7.97 -8.96 -8.51
CA ALA A 260 -8.93 -9.93 -8.01
C ALA A 260 -8.24 -11.09 -7.29
N MET A 261 -7.18 -11.65 -7.89
CA MET A 261 -6.35 -12.68 -7.27
C MET A 261 -5.78 -12.19 -5.93
N VAL A 262 -5.23 -10.98 -5.89
CA VAL A 262 -4.73 -10.36 -4.65
C VAL A 262 -5.84 -10.22 -3.61
N ARG A 263 -7.04 -9.79 -4.00
CA ARG A 263 -8.19 -9.69 -3.08
C ARG A 263 -8.61 -11.06 -2.53
N PHE A 264 -8.66 -12.11 -3.35
CA PHE A 264 -9.02 -13.44 -2.86
C PHE A 264 -7.97 -14.01 -1.91
N VAL A 265 -6.68 -13.82 -2.21
CA VAL A 265 -5.60 -14.27 -1.32
C VAL A 265 -5.51 -13.42 -0.05
N CYS A 266 -5.74 -12.11 -0.14
CA CYS A 266 -5.67 -11.18 0.99
C CYS A 266 -7.02 -10.47 1.19
N PRO A 267 -8.05 -11.18 1.71
CA PRO A 267 -9.42 -10.70 1.71
C PRO A 267 -9.66 -9.53 2.66
N ASP A 268 -8.96 -9.51 3.79
CA ASP A 268 -9.19 -8.65 4.94
C ASP A 268 -8.11 -7.57 5.14
N VAL A 269 -7.27 -7.32 4.12
CA VAL A 269 -6.22 -6.29 4.14
C VAL A 269 -6.57 -5.11 3.22
N GLU A 270 -5.92 -3.97 3.45
CA GLU A 270 -5.98 -2.83 2.54
C GLU A 270 -5.31 -3.22 1.20
N VAL A 271 -6.09 -3.56 0.17
CA VAL A 271 -5.55 -3.74 -1.19
C VAL A 271 -5.58 -2.39 -1.86
N ARG A 272 -4.40 -1.90 -2.25
CA ARG A 272 -4.21 -0.57 -2.83
C ARG A 272 -3.84 -0.66 -4.30
N LEU A 273 -4.62 -0.01 -5.14
CA LEU A 273 -4.25 0.23 -6.53
C LEU A 273 -3.27 1.40 -6.59
N ALA A 274 -2.01 1.10 -6.91
CA ALA A 274 -0.89 2.01 -6.82
C ALA A 274 -0.33 2.38 -8.21
N GLY A 275 1.00 2.49 -8.34
CA GLY A 275 1.66 2.99 -9.55
C GLY A 275 1.20 2.27 -10.82
N GLY A 276 1.04 3.01 -11.92
CA GLY A 276 0.71 2.46 -13.23
C GLY A 276 -0.79 2.22 -13.48
N ARG A 277 -1.65 2.56 -12.50
CA ARG A 277 -3.12 2.51 -12.61
C ARG A 277 -3.63 3.18 -13.89
N GLU A 278 -3.21 4.41 -14.16
CA GLU A 278 -3.74 5.27 -15.22
C GLU A 278 -3.46 4.71 -16.61
N ILE A 279 -2.21 4.26 -16.82
CA ILE A 279 -1.72 3.83 -18.13
C ILE A 279 -2.20 2.42 -18.49
N HIS A 280 -2.39 1.55 -17.49
CA HIS A 280 -2.74 0.14 -17.72
C HIS A 280 -4.23 -0.13 -17.59
N LEU A 281 -4.94 0.43 -16.60
CA LEU A 281 -6.39 0.25 -16.47
C LEU A 281 -7.17 1.21 -17.37
N ARG A 282 -6.64 2.41 -17.64
CA ARG A 282 -7.25 3.40 -18.53
C ARG A 282 -8.70 3.70 -18.13
N THR A 283 -9.66 3.44 -19.00
CA THR A 283 -11.09 3.64 -18.76
C THR A 283 -11.73 2.56 -17.88
N LEU A 284 -11.00 1.49 -17.53
CA LEU A 284 -11.47 0.44 -16.61
C LEU A 284 -11.12 0.71 -15.14
N GLN A 285 -10.47 1.83 -14.80
CA GLN A 285 -10.17 2.19 -13.41
C GLN A 285 -11.41 2.11 -12.48
N PRO A 286 -12.63 2.55 -12.87
CA PRO A 286 -13.81 2.42 -12.02
C PRO A 286 -14.14 0.97 -11.64
N LEU A 287 -13.89 0.00 -12.52
CA LEU A 287 -14.10 -1.43 -12.22
C LEU A 287 -13.14 -1.91 -11.13
N ALA A 288 -11.91 -1.40 -11.11
CA ALA A 288 -10.94 -1.78 -10.10
C ALA A 288 -11.38 -1.36 -8.68
N LEU A 289 -12.15 -0.28 -8.52
CA LEU A 289 -12.70 0.16 -7.22
C LEU A 289 -13.66 -0.85 -6.59
N HIS A 290 -14.25 -1.75 -7.39
CA HIS A 290 -15.02 -2.87 -6.86
C HIS A 290 -14.14 -3.92 -6.18
N VAL A 291 -12.87 -4.03 -6.57
CA VAL A 291 -11.93 -5.06 -6.10
C VAL A 291 -11.01 -4.53 -5.00
N VAL A 292 -10.52 -3.30 -5.17
CA VAL A 292 -9.62 -2.62 -4.23
C VAL A 292 -10.41 -1.72 -3.27
N ASN A 293 -9.77 -1.34 -2.16
CA ASN A 293 -10.36 -0.41 -1.18
C ASN A 293 -9.45 0.79 -0.89
N SER A 294 -8.40 0.97 -1.68
CA SER A 294 -7.41 2.02 -1.47
C SER A 294 -6.75 2.43 -2.78
N ILE A 295 -6.40 3.71 -2.92
CA ILE A 295 -5.67 4.27 -4.06
C ILE A 295 -4.65 5.33 -3.62
N PHE A 296 -3.70 5.65 -4.49
CA PHE A 296 -2.99 6.93 -4.41
C PHE A 296 -3.83 8.04 -5.06
N LEU A 297 -3.79 9.23 -4.44
CA LEU A 297 -4.40 10.46 -4.91
C LEU A 297 -3.31 11.30 -5.58
N GLY A 298 -3.50 11.66 -6.86
CA GLY A 298 -2.52 12.48 -7.58
C GLY A 298 -1.27 11.69 -7.98
N ASP A 299 -0.14 12.39 -8.00
CA ASP A 299 1.11 11.91 -8.59
C ASP A 299 1.82 10.82 -7.76
N TYR A 300 2.71 10.11 -8.46
CA TYR A 300 3.65 9.17 -7.84
C TYR A 300 5.03 9.82 -7.70
N LEU A 301 6.06 9.03 -7.34
CA LEU A 301 7.41 9.56 -7.09
C LEU A 301 7.99 10.35 -8.26
N THR A 302 7.90 9.79 -9.46
CA THR A 302 8.57 10.26 -10.67
C THR A 302 7.70 10.16 -11.91
N SER A 303 6.42 9.84 -11.75
CA SER A 303 5.43 9.85 -12.81
C SER A 303 4.18 10.57 -12.36
N GLU A 304 3.57 11.28 -13.29
CA GLU A 304 2.27 11.90 -13.11
C GLU A 304 1.19 10.83 -12.87
N GLY A 305 0.22 11.15 -12.03
CA GLY A 305 -0.98 10.37 -11.81
C GLY A 305 -2.21 11.08 -12.33
N GLN A 306 -3.37 10.47 -12.11
CA GLN A 306 -4.63 11.14 -12.38
C GLN A 306 -4.81 12.32 -11.42
N ALA A 307 -5.30 13.46 -11.94
CA ALA A 307 -5.55 14.63 -11.10
C ALA A 307 -6.49 14.28 -9.94
N GLY A 308 -6.17 14.74 -8.72
CA GLY A 308 -6.91 14.32 -7.52
C GLY A 308 -8.42 14.59 -7.59
N LYS A 309 -8.85 15.68 -8.23
CA LYS A 309 -10.28 15.93 -8.47
C LYS A 309 -10.94 14.84 -9.33
N ALA A 310 -10.26 14.36 -10.38
CA ALA A 310 -10.79 13.28 -11.22
C ALA A 310 -10.83 11.94 -10.47
N ASP A 311 -9.90 11.69 -9.55
CA ASP A 311 -9.99 10.53 -8.63
C ASP A 311 -11.23 10.61 -7.74
N LEU A 312 -11.52 11.78 -7.16
CA LEU A 312 -12.70 12.01 -6.34
C LEU A 312 -14.00 11.86 -7.15
N ASP A 313 -14.06 12.46 -8.34
CA ASP A 313 -15.21 12.36 -9.24
C ASP A 313 -15.45 10.88 -9.65
N MET A 314 -14.38 10.13 -9.98
CA MET A 314 -14.46 8.70 -10.28
C MET A 314 -15.01 7.86 -9.10
N ILE A 315 -14.56 8.13 -7.88
CA ILE A 315 -15.04 7.44 -6.67
C ILE A 315 -16.54 7.70 -6.50
N ALA A 316 -16.95 8.97 -6.59
CA ALA A 316 -18.34 9.38 -6.42
C ALA A 316 -19.25 8.80 -7.52
N ASP A 317 -18.84 8.86 -8.78
CA ASP A 317 -19.60 8.35 -9.93
C ASP A 317 -19.77 6.83 -9.89
N ALA A 318 -18.78 6.11 -9.36
CA ALA A 318 -18.87 4.67 -9.09
C ALA A 318 -19.69 4.33 -7.82
N GLY A 319 -20.21 5.36 -7.13
CA GLY A 319 -21.02 5.27 -5.92
C GLY A 319 -20.23 4.85 -4.68
N PHE A 320 -18.91 5.01 -4.67
CA PHE A 320 -18.07 4.75 -3.51
C PHE A 320 -17.91 6.02 -2.66
N GLU A 321 -17.37 5.85 -1.45
CA GLU A 321 -17.21 6.93 -0.49
C GLU A 321 -15.74 7.04 -0.09
N VAL A 322 -15.21 8.27 -0.01
CA VAL A 322 -13.87 8.50 0.53
C VAL A 322 -13.88 8.18 2.03
N GLU A 323 -12.95 7.33 2.46
CA GLU A 323 -12.79 6.97 3.87
C GLU A 323 -12.35 8.19 4.69
N GLN A 324 -13.08 8.47 5.77
CA GLN A 324 -12.76 9.57 6.69
C GLN A 324 -11.58 9.22 7.61
N THR A 325 -10.90 10.24 8.13
CA THR A 325 -9.69 10.10 8.97
C THR A 325 -9.96 9.30 10.25
N ASP A 326 -11.12 9.49 10.89
CA ASP A 326 -11.54 8.85 12.13
C ASP A 326 -11.98 7.37 11.98
N THR A 327 -12.14 6.89 10.76
CA THR A 327 -12.69 5.54 10.51
C THR A 327 -11.60 4.47 10.66
N THR A 328 -11.83 3.34 11.31
CA THR A 328 -10.83 2.25 11.29
C THR A 328 -10.78 1.60 9.88
N THR A 329 -9.59 1.57 9.26
CA THR A 329 -9.42 0.98 7.91
C THR A 329 -9.53 -0.55 7.96
N LEU A 330 -8.79 -1.20 8.86
CA LEU A 330 -8.73 -2.65 8.94
C LEU A 330 -9.93 -3.19 9.75
N PRO A 331 -10.38 -4.43 9.45
CA PRO A 331 -11.37 -5.10 10.28
C PRO A 331 -10.91 -5.26 11.74
N GLU A 332 -11.87 -5.35 12.66
CA GLU A 332 -11.64 -5.34 14.10
C GLU A 332 -10.61 -6.40 14.58
N HIS A 333 -10.63 -7.60 13.99
CA HIS A 333 -9.69 -8.67 14.36
C HIS A 333 -8.24 -8.38 13.95
N ARG A 334 -8.01 -7.39 13.06
CA ARG A 334 -6.67 -6.92 12.68
C ARG A 334 -6.22 -5.67 13.42
N SER A 335 -7.15 -4.83 13.88
CA SER A 335 -6.81 -3.64 14.66
C SER A 335 -6.34 -4.05 16.07
N GLY A 336 -5.04 -4.36 16.19
CA GLY A 336 -4.36 -4.82 17.40
C GLY A 336 -4.35 -3.85 18.59
N GLU A 337 -5.11 -2.75 18.55
CA GLU A 337 -5.17 -1.74 19.62
C GLU A 337 -6.52 -1.67 20.34
N HIS A 338 -7.57 -2.42 19.95
CA HIS A 338 -8.91 -2.30 20.59
C HIS A 338 -9.50 -3.59 21.16
N ALA A 339 -8.78 -4.71 21.17
CA ALA A 339 -9.37 -6.00 21.55
C ALA A 339 -9.91 -6.09 23.00
N ARG A 340 -9.72 -5.09 23.89
CA ARG A 340 -10.29 -5.05 25.27
C ARG A 340 -10.50 -3.66 25.88
N ALA A 341 -10.42 -2.55 25.14
CA ALA A 341 -10.62 -1.21 25.73
C ALA A 341 -12.08 -0.98 26.16
N ASP A 342 -13.01 -1.59 25.42
CA ASP A 342 -14.44 -1.72 25.72
C ASP A 342 -14.74 -2.47 27.02
N LEU A 343 -13.85 -3.38 27.46
CA LEU A 343 -13.95 -4.10 28.73
C LEU A 343 -13.45 -3.28 29.93
N VAL A 344 -12.75 -2.18 29.70
CA VAL A 344 -12.24 -1.30 30.77
C VAL A 344 -13.21 -0.14 30.98
N ALA A 345 -14.18 -0.34 31.88
CA ALA A 345 -15.02 0.76 32.34
C ALA A 345 -14.17 1.78 33.13
N MET A 346 -14.13 3.03 32.67
CA MET A 346 -13.49 4.12 33.40
C MET A 346 -14.14 4.27 34.79
N ARG A 347 -13.29 4.33 35.83
CA ARG A 347 -13.76 4.42 37.22
C ARG A 347 -14.25 5.84 37.51
N HIS A 348 -15.56 6.04 37.49
CA HIS A 348 -16.22 7.30 37.89
C HIS A 348 -16.73 7.30 39.35
N ARG A 349 -16.18 6.44 40.22
CA ARG A 349 -16.59 6.28 41.63
C ARG A 349 -15.40 6.06 42.56
N GLY A 350 -15.40 6.63 43.75
CA GLY A 350 -14.29 6.58 44.71
C GLY A 350 -13.87 7.94 45.24
N ALA A 351 -12.73 7.96 45.95
CA ALA A 351 -12.13 9.19 46.44
C ALA A 351 -11.91 10.18 45.30
N GLY A 352 -12.42 11.40 45.45
CA GLY A 352 -12.36 12.45 44.40
C GLY A 352 -13.52 12.46 43.40
N THR A 353 -14.59 11.70 43.64
CA THR A 353 -15.83 11.71 42.82
C THR A 353 -17.06 11.79 43.71
N ASP A 354 -18.22 12.14 43.15
CA ASP A 354 -19.50 12.23 43.89
C ASP A 354 -20.13 10.86 44.19
N LEU A 355 -19.55 9.77 43.67
CA LEU A 355 -20.03 8.40 43.87
C LEU A 355 -19.10 7.64 44.82
N PRO A 356 -19.59 6.99 45.89
CA PRO A 356 -18.75 6.19 46.78
C PRO A 356 -18.13 4.99 46.03
N PRO A 357 -16.95 4.50 46.46
CA PRO A 357 -16.38 3.27 45.89
C PRO A 357 -17.37 2.11 46.09
N ASN A 358 -17.48 1.22 45.09
CA ASN A 358 -18.37 0.06 45.13
C ASN A 358 -17.76 -1.11 45.91
N ALA A 359 -17.46 -0.89 47.19
CA ALA A 359 -17.04 -1.94 48.10
C ALA A 359 -18.19 -2.91 48.41
#